data_AF-A0A2D4ELB7-F1
#
_entry.id   AF-A0A2D4ELB7-F1
#
_cell.length_a   1.000
_cell.length_b   1.000
_cell.length_c   1.000
_cell.angle_alpha   90.00
_cell.angle_beta   90.00
_cell.angle_gamma   90.00
#
_symmetry.space_group_name_H-M   'P 1'
#
loop_
_entity.id
_entity.type
_entity.pdbx_description
1 polymer ?
#
loop_
_entity_poly.entity_id
_entity_poly.type
_entity_poly.pdbx_seq_one_letter_code
_entity_poly.pdbx_strand_id
1 'polypeptide(L)'
;GIFRVSGSQVEVNDIKNAFERGEDPLAGDQNDHDMDSIAGVLKLYFRGLEHPLFPKEIFHDLIACVTMDNLQERALHIRKVLLTLPKTTLIVMRYLFAFLSHLSQFSEENMMDPYNLAICFGPTLMS
;
A
#
# COMPACT_ATOMS: atom_id res chain seq x y z
N GLY A 1 -14.87 0.93 -5.31
CA GLY A 1 -13.60 0.35 -5.81
C GLY A 1 -12.44 1.25 -5.44
N ILE A 2 -12.32 1.57 -4.15
CA ILE A 2 -11.26 2.42 -3.61
C ILE A 2 -9.88 1.86 -4.00
N PHE A 3 -8.91 2.74 -4.26
CA PHE A 3 -7.59 2.42 -4.85
C PHE A 3 -7.57 1.94 -6.31
N ARG A 4 -8.67 1.39 -6.85
CA ARG A 4 -8.77 1.02 -8.27
C ARG A 4 -9.13 2.23 -9.14
N VAL A 5 -10.09 3.03 -8.68
CA VAL A 5 -10.46 4.28 -9.35
C VAL A 5 -9.37 5.33 -9.10
N SER A 6 -9.10 6.15 -10.10
CA SER A 6 -8.12 7.24 -9.98
C SER A 6 -8.84 8.51 -9.57
N GLY A 7 -8.37 9.13 -8.49
CA GLY A 7 -8.81 10.48 -8.10
C GLY A 7 -8.27 11.58 -9.01
N SER A 8 -8.70 12.80 -8.72
CA SER A 8 -8.25 14.01 -9.42
C SER A 8 -6.75 14.21 -9.24
N GLN A 9 -5.98 14.26 -10.33
CA GLN A 9 -4.53 14.48 -10.25
C GLN A 9 -4.17 15.84 -9.67
N VAL A 10 -5.02 16.85 -9.87
CA VAL A 10 -4.83 18.18 -9.27
C VAL A 10 -4.93 18.06 -7.75
N GLU A 11 -6.02 17.47 -7.26
CA GLU A 11 -6.27 17.32 -5.83
C GLU A 11 -5.24 16.41 -5.14
N VAL A 12 -4.84 15.30 -5.78
CA VAL A 12 -3.77 14.43 -5.27
C VAL A 12 -2.47 15.21 -5.07
N ASN A 13 -2.11 16.07 -6.03
CA ASN A 13 -0.91 16.88 -5.92
C ASN A 13 -1.05 17.99 -4.87
N ASP A 14 -2.24 18.58 -4.73
CA ASP A 14 -2.51 19.61 -3.73
C ASP A 14 -2.41 19.06 -2.31
N ILE A 15 -3.06 17.92 -2.03
CA ILE A 15 -2.99 17.22 -0.74
C ILE A 15 -1.54 16.79 -0.46
N LYS A 16 -0.84 16.18 -1.45
CA LYS A 16 0.59 15.84 -1.29
C LYS A 16 1.39 17.07 -0.90
N ASN A 17 1.28 18.17 -1.64
CA ASN A 17 2.09 19.36 -1.41
C ASN A 17 1.79 20.02 -0.06
N ALA A 18 0.57 19.92 0.46
CA ALA A 18 0.24 20.34 1.81
C ALA A 18 0.99 19.51 2.86
N PHE A 19 0.99 18.17 2.74
CA PHE A 19 1.79 17.31 3.61
C PHE A 19 3.29 17.64 3.55
N GLU A 20 3.84 17.89 2.36
CA GLU A 20 5.26 18.28 2.19
C GLU A 20 5.60 19.63 2.83
N ARG A 21 4.62 20.53 3.00
CA ARG A 21 4.77 21.80 3.74
C ARG A 21 4.64 21.63 5.26
N GLY A 22 4.33 20.42 5.74
CA GLY A 22 4.05 20.14 7.15
C GLY A 22 2.65 20.56 7.59
N GLU A 23 1.74 20.80 6.65
CA GLU A 23 0.32 21.04 6.91
C GLU A 23 -0.42 19.70 7.04
N ASP A 24 -1.58 19.72 7.68
CA ASP A 24 -2.52 18.60 7.67
C ASP A 24 -3.72 18.94 6.77
N PRO A 25 -3.68 18.59 5.47
CA PRO A 25 -4.78 18.85 4.54
C PRO A 25 -6.06 18.08 4.90
N LEU A 26 -5.99 17.12 5.81
CA LEU A 26 -7.12 16.32 6.26
C LEU A 26 -7.65 16.77 7.63
N ALA A 27 -7.06 17.81 8.23
CA ALA A 27 -7.53 18.42 9.47
C ALA A 27 -8.78 19.27 9.18
N GLY A 28 -9.97 18.71 9.41
CA GLY A 28 -11.23 19.42 9.18
C GLY A 28 -12.37 18.48 8.79
N ASP A 29 -13.37 19.02 8.08
CA ASP A 29 -14.43 18.22 7.50
C ASP A 29 -13.88 17.47 6.27
N GLN A 30 -13.75 16.15 6.38
CA GLN A 30 -13.22 15.29 5.32
C GLN A 30 -14.14 15.23 4.08
N ASN A 31 -15.33 15.82 4.15
CA ASN A 31 -16.28 15.90 3.03
C ASN A 31 -15.80 16.81 1.89
N ASP A 32 -14.78 17.64 2.09
CA ASP A 32 -14.24 18.51 1.03
C ASP A 32 -13.32 17.76 0.05
N HIS A 33 -12.86 16.55 0.43
CA HIS A 33 -11.92 15.78 -0.38
C HIS A 33 -12.52 14.49 -0.93
N ASP A 34 -12.30 14.25 -2.22
CA ASP A 34 -12.72 12.99 -2.83
C ASP A 34 -11.87 11.81 -2.30
N MET A 35 -12.54 10.72 -1.93
CA MET A 35 -11.87 9.54 -1.37
C MET A 35 -10.87 8.92 -2.35
N ASP A 36 -11.13 8.95 -3.67
CA ASP A 36 -10.20 8.40 -4.65
C ASP A 36 -8.95 9.28 -4.79
N SER A 37 -9.06 10.60 -4.53
CA SER A 37 -7.90 11.51 -4.42
C SER A 37 -7.06 11.20 -3.17
N ILE A 38 -7.67 11.04 -1.99
CA ILE A 38 -6.95 10.64 -0.77
C ILE A 38 -6.26 9.29 -0.95
N ALA A 39 -6.95 8.30 -1.53
CA ALA A 39 -6.36 7.01 -1.87
C ALA A 39 -5.20 7.13 -2.87
N GLY A 40 -5.30 8.08 -3.81
CA GLY A 40 -4.24 8.44 -4.74
C GLY A 40 -2.98 8.95 -4.05
N VAL A 41 -3.13 9.80 -3.03
CA VAL A 41 -2.00 10.34 -2.24
C VAL A 41 -1.25 9.23 -1.52
N LEU A 42 -1.96 8.28 -0.89
CA LEU A 42 -1.32 7.14 -0.22
C LEU A 42 -0.49 6.31 -1.20
N LYS A 43 -1.03 6.01 -2.40
CA LYS A 43 -0.27 5.30 -3.44
C LYS A 43 0.93 6.12 -3.92
N LEU A 44 0.76 7.44 -4.09
CA LEU A 44 1.81 8.33 -4.54
C LEU A 44 2.97 8.40 -3.53
N TYR A 45 2.68 8.39 -2.22
CA TYR A 45 3.70 8.30 -1.18
C TYR A 45 4.60 7.09 -1.36
N PHE A 46 4.02 5.89 -1.51
CA PHE A 46 4.81 4.66 -1.70
C PHE A 46 5.62 4.64 -2.99
N ARG A 47 5.03 5.12 -4.09
CA ARG A 47 5.73 5.25 -5.38
C ARG A 47 6.87 6.28 -5.33
N GLY A 48 6.78 7.27 -4.45
CA GLY A 48 7.76 8.35 -4.30
C GLY A 48 8.92 8.05 -3.34
N LEU A 49 8.94 6.88 -2.69
CA LEU A 49 10.03 6.50 -1.79
C LEU A 49 11.35 6.34 -2.56
N GLU A 50 12.45 6.80 -1.98
CA GLU A 50 13.80 6.59 -2.55
C GLU A 50 14.13 5.10 -2.70
N HIS A 51 13.62 4.28 -1.78
CA HIS A 51 13.69 2.83 -1.84
C HIS A 51 12.27 2.25 -1.79
N PRO A 52 11.86 1.41 -2.76
CA PRO A 52 10.53 0.84 -2.79
C PRO A 52 10.27 -0.01 -1.56
N LEU A 53 8.99 -0.14 -1.19
CA LEU A 53 8.61 -0.93 -0.02
C LEU A 53 9.03 -2.40 -0.17
N PHE A 54 9.00 -2.94 -1.39
CA PHE A 54 9.63 -4.22 -1.74
C PHE A 54 10.89 -3.98 -2.57
N PRO A 55 12.08 -3.95 -1.93
CA PRO A 55 13.34 -3.84 -2.64
C PRO A 55 13.59 -5.03 -3.59
N LYS A 56 14.34 -4.79 -4.67
CA LYS A 56 14.63 -5.81 -5.70
C LYS A 56 15.41 -6.99 -5.12
N GLU A 57 16.19 -6.74 -4.07
CA GLU A 57 17.03 -7.70 -3.38
C GLU A 57 16.21 -8.86 -2.79
N ILE A 58 14.98 -8.60 -2.35
CA ILE A 58 14.11 -9.62 -1.75
C ILE A 58 13.11 -10.21 -2.75
N PHE A 59 13.05 -9.70 -3.98
CA PHE A 59 12.04 -10.09 -4.96
C PHE A 59 12.15 -11.58 -5.32
N HIS A 60 13.36 -12.07 -5.61
CA HIS A 60 13.56 -13.48 -5.95
C HIS A 60 13.15 -14.43 -4.82
N ASP A 61 13.47 -14.07 -3.56
CA ASP A 61 13.09 -14.87 -2.39
C ASP A 61 11.57 -14.89 -2.18
N LEU A 62 10.89 -13.76 -2.42
CA LEU A 62 9.43 -13.69 -2.35
C LEU A 62 8.77 -14.50 -3.47
N ILE A 63 9.29 -14.46 -4.70
CA ILE A 63 8.76 -15.26 -5.82
C ILE A 63 8.93 -16.76 -5.55
N ALA A 64 10.04 -17.19 -4.95
CA ALA A 64 10.23 -18.59 -4.55
C ALA A 64 9.18 -19.06 -3.52
N CYS A 65 8.62 -18.15 -2.73
CA CYS A 65 7.53 -18.47 -1.80
C CYS A 65 6.20 -18.73 -2.54
N VAL A 66 5.97 -18.18 -3.74
CA VAL A 66 4.70 -18.31 -4.47
C VAL A 66 4.43 -19.75 -4.88
N THR A 67 5.47 -20.52 -5.19
CA THR A 67 5.36 -21.93 -5.60
C THR A 67 5.20 -22.90 -4.43
N MET A 68 5.12 -22.41 -3.19
CA MET A 68 4.90 -23.24 -2.00
C MET A 68 3.41 -23.52 -1.80
N ASP A 69 3.05 -24.81 -1.80
CA ASP A 69 1.65 -25.25 -1.62
C ASP A 69 1.16 -25.08 -0.17
N ASN A 70 2.04 -25.32 0.80
CA ASN A 70 1.68 -25.21 2.22
C ASN A 70 1.67 -23.75 2.66
N LEU A 71 0.48 -23.24 3.00
CA LEU A 71 0.27 -21.86 3.43
C LEU A 71 1.08 -21.47 4.68
N GLN A 72 1.24 -22.39 5.64
CA GLN A 72 1.97 -22.12 6.87
C GLN A 72 3.48 -22.03 6.62
N GLU A 73 4.02 -22.94 5.81
CA GLU A 73 5.42 -22.91 5.39
C GLU A 73 5.72 -21.67 4.55
N ARG A 74 4.80 -21.31 3.65
CA ARG A 74 4.88 -20.10 2.84
C ARG A 74 4.91 -18.84 3.72
N ALA A 75 4.00 -18.75 4.70
CA ALA A 75 3.97 -17.63 5.64
C ALA A 75 5.27 -17.54 6.46
N LEU A 76 5.82 -18.68 6.89
CA LEU A 76 7.09 -18.72 7.62
C LEU A 76 8.26 -18.21 6.76
N HIS A 77 8.32 -18.60 5.48
CA HIS A 77 9.36 -18.14 4.56
C HIS A 77 9.23 -16.66 4.24
N ILE A 78 8.02 -16.18 3.91
CA ILE A 78 7.76 -14.74 3.71
C ILE A 78 8.24 -13.96 4.94
N ARG A 79 7.90 -14.41 6.15
CA ARG A 79 8.37 -13.77 7.39
C ARG A 79 9.89 -13.71 7.48
N LYS A 80 10.60 -14.81 7.15
CA LYS A 80 12.07 -14.84 7.17
C LYS A 80 12.66 -13.81 6.21
N VAL A 81 12.12 -13.73 4.98
CA VAL A 81 12.55 -12.76 3.97
C VAL A 81 12.30 -11.33 4.44
N LEU A 82 11.10 -11.02 4.93
CA LEU A 82 10.78 -9.69 5.43
C LEU A 82 11.67 -9.26 6.60
N LEU A 83 12.06 -10.17 7.49
CA LEU A 83 12.94 -9.87 8.63
C LEU A 83 14.36 -9.45 8.23
N THR A 84 14.74 -9.55 6.94
CA THR A 84 15.99 -8.98 6.41
C THR A 84 15.90 -7.47 6.15
N LEU A 85 14.69 -6.91 6.10
CA LEU A 85 14.46 -5.49 5.83
C LEU A 85 14.69 -4.61 7.08
N PRO A 86 14.96 -3.31 6.89
CA PRO A 86 15.05 -2.35 7.98
C PRO A 86 13.79 -2.36 8.86
N LYS A 87 13.97 -2.18 10.17
CA LYS A 87 12.87 -2.12 11.15
C LYS A 87 11.82 -1.06 10.79
N THR A 88 12.24 0.08 10.25
CA THR A 88 11.36 1.15 9.78
C THR A 88 10.45 0.69 8.65
N THR A 89 11.00 0.01 7.64
CA THR A 89 10.24 -0.61 6.55
C THR A 89 9.22 -1.61 7.07
N LEU A 90 9.61 -2.47 8.03
CA LEU A 90 8.71 -3.44 8.65
C LEU A 90 7.54 -2.79 9.40
N ILE A 91 7.77 -1.65 10.06
CA ILE A 91 6.71 -0.90 10.73
C ILE A 91 5.71 -0.39 9.69
N VAL A 92 6.19 0.22 8.60
CA VAL A 92 5.33 0.75 7.52
C VAL A 92 4.53 -0.38 6.87
N MET A 93 5.19 -1.50 6.53
CA MET A 93 4.52 -2.69 5.99
C MET A 93 3.40 -3.18 6.91
N ARG A 94 3.66 -3.26 8.23
CA ARG A 94 2.65 -3.71 9.20
C ARG A 94 1.41 -2.84 9.17
N TYR A 95 1.56 -1.51 9.13
CA TYR A 95 0.41 -0.60 9.05
C TYR A 95 -0.33 -0.72 7.71
N LEU A 96 0.41 -0.73 6.59
CA LEU A 96 -0.19 -0.86 5.27
C LEU A 96 -0.99 -2.16 5.14
N PHE A 97 -0.38 -3.31 5.44
CA PHE A 97 -1.05 -4.61 5.27
C PHE A 97 -2.15 -4.85 6.29
N ALA A 98 -2.06 -4.30 7.51
CA ALA A 98 -3.18 -4.31 8.45
C ALA A 98 -4.37 -3.50 7.91
N PHE A 99 -4.12 -2.30 7.37
CA PHE A 99 -5.14 -1.47 6.74
C PHE A 99 -5.77 -2.15 5.52
N LEU A 100 -4.98 -2.68 4.59
CA LEU A 100 -5.49 -3.38 3.40
C LEU A 100 -6.27 -4.64 3.78
N SER A 101 -5.81 -5.38 4.79
CA SER A 101 -6.53 -6.55 5.30
C SER A 101 -7.87 -6.14 5.90
N HIS A 102 -7.93 -5.05 6.66
CA HIS A 102 -9.19 -4.54 7.20
C HIS A 102 -10.14 -4.07 6.09
N LEU A 103 -9.63 -3.30 5.13
CA LEU A 103 -10.40 -2.82 3.98
C LEU A 103 -11.01 -3.97 3.15
N SER A 104 -10.26 -5.06 2.97
CA SER A 104 -10.74 -6.24 2.26
C SER A 104 -11.88 -6.99 2.96
N GLN A 105 -12.09 -6.78 4.28
CA GLN A 105 -13.22 -7.37 4.99
C GLN A 105 -14.56 -6.77 4.53
N PHE A 106 -14.55 -5.60 3.89
CA PHE A 106 -15.72 -4.92 3.35
C PHE A 106 -15.83 -5.06 1.83
N SER A 107 -15.24 -6.12 1.25
CA SER A 107 -15.19 -6.30 -0.21
C SER A 107 -16.56 -6.42 -0.87
N GLU A 108 -17.59 -6.83 -0.14
CA GLU A 108 -18.98 -6.87 -0.64
C GLU A 108 -19.52 -5.47 -0.97
N GLU A 109 -19.08 -4.44 -0.24
CA GLU A 109 -19.49 -3.06 -0.44
C GLU A 109 -18.51 -2.30 -1.34
N ASN A 110 -17.21 -2.39 -1.03
CA ASN A 110 -16.19 -1.58 -1.71
C ASN A 110 -15.64 -2.23 -3.00
N MET A 111 -15.96 -3.50 -3.25
CA MET A 111 -15.55 -4.31 -4.41
C MET A 111 -14.04 -4.64 -4.49
N MET A 112 -13.32 -4.51 -3.38
CA MET A 112 -11.86 -4.68 -3.31
C MET A 112 -11.47 -5.82 -2.37
N ASP A 113 -11.48 -7.04 -2.92
CA ASP A 113 -10.89 -8.22 -2.26
C ASP A 113 -9.33 -8.14 -2.23
N PRO A 114 -8.64 -9.06 -1.53
CA PRO A 114 -7.18 -9.04 -1.46
C PRO A 114 -6.48 -9.12 -2.82
N TYR A 115 -7.09 -9.79 -3.81
CA TYR A 115 -6.53 -9.94 -5.15
C TYR A 115 -6.59 -8.60 -5.92
N ASN A 116 -7.74 -7.92 -5.89
CA ASN A 116 -7.93 -6.61 -6.51
C ASN A 116 -7.01 -5.54 -5.88
N LEU A 117 -6.84 -5.58 -4.56
CA LEU A 117 -5.90 -4.70 -3.87
C LEU A 117 -4.45 -4.99 -4.27
N ALA A 118 -4.07 -6.26 -4.39
CA ALA A 118 -2.73 -6.64 -4.85
C ALA A 118 -2.44 -6.14 -6.27
N ILE A 119 -3.42 -6.17 -7.18
CA ILE A 119 -3.27 -5.57 -8.52
C ILE A 119 -3.02 -4.06 -8.44
N CYS A 120 -3.76 -3.34 -7.58
CA CYS A 120 -3.64 -1.89 -7.45
C CYS A 120 -2.34 -1.44 -6.77
N PHE A 121 -1.89 -2.18 -5.75
CA PHE A 121 -0.71 -1.83 -4.96
C PHE A 121 0.58 -2.46 -5.48
N GLY A 122 0.55 -3.63 -6.13
CA GLY A 122 1.73 -4.36 -6.57
C GLY A 122 2.76 -3.47 -7.29
N PRO A 123 2.38 -2.80 -8.40
CA PRO A 123 3.29 -1.89 -9.11
C PRO A 123 3.79 -0.74 -8.24
N THR A 124 2.94 -0.19 -7.38
CA THR A 124 3.25 0.94 -6.49
C THR A 124 4.29 0.59 -5.43
N LEU A 125 4.25 -0.64 -4.91
CA LEU A 125 5.15 -1.07 -3.84
C LEU A 125 6.51 -1.60 -4.35
N MET A 126 6.65 -1.79 -5.65
CA MET A 126 7.86 -2.29 -6.32
C MET A 126 8.54 -1.27 -7.24
N SER A 127 7.89 -0.13 -7.53
CA SER A 127 8.38 0.92 -8.43
C SER A 127 9.40 1.82 -7.78
#